data_AF-A0A3A4JW92-F1
#
_entry.id   AF-A0A3A4JW92-F1
#
_cell.length_a   1.000
_cell.length_b   1.000
_cell.length_c   1.000
_cell.angle_alpha   90.00
_cell.angle_beta   90.00
_cell.angle_gamma   90.00
#
_symmetry.space_group_name_H-M   'P 1'
#
loop_
_entity.id
_entity.type
_entity.pdbx_description
1 polymer ?
#
loop_
_entity_poly.entity_id
_entity_poly.type
_entity_poly.pdbx_seq_one_letter_code
_entity_poly.pdbx_strand_id
1 'polypeptide(L)'
;MQRRMWVVLWLLLGTFMACSSDDSGAGDASLTFCRKDADCQGGERCVWDACRTHCEGDADCSDGLVCHGEKICAECRTDDGCPGTERCLDGACAPTAGGGGGLCENSDACGAGEGCVGGLCRPLCQRDEECPASLPDCGERHYCTGCEADDDCGEAAVCDAGECRADASADGDGPSDGDALACGEDCDPDLGLFCNTATGRCEQIVCRRCDSDDDCRAPGVCTPDPAAGGNGICLVEQSECPAGYARGADDLCHPVARCLEGIFAGEGQACGFPGDDGPPPCAAGLRCLYNSSLSFCAAPCEAGADCGAAYGEGGCCADVEGERYCVTITFAALCGD
;
A
#
# COMPACT_ATOMS: atom_id res chain seq x y z
N MET A 1 -32.13 -81.43 30.14
CA MET A 1 -31.61 -81.37 28.75
C MET A 1 -30.78 -80.10 28.61
N GLN A 2 -29.59 -79.99 29.22
CA GLN A 2 -28.24 -80.28 28.68
C GLN A 2 -28.04 -80.05 27.16
N ARG A 3 -27.28 -78.98 26.83
CA ARG A 3 -26.11 -78.87 25.89
C ARG A 3 -25.71 -77.37 25.81
N ARG A 4 -24.63 -76.92 26.45
CA ARG A 4 -23.20 -76.89 26.04
C ARG A 4 -22.86 -75.98 24.85
N MET A 5 -22.16 -74.87 25.12
CA MET A 5 -21.07 -74.23 24.34
C MET A 5 -20.44 -73.14 25.24
N TRP A 6 -19.29 -73.36 25.89
CA TRP A 6 -17.90 -73.07 25.43
C TRP A 6 -17.69 -71.57 25.06
N VAL A 7 -17.16 -70.75 25.99
CA VAL A 7 -15.74 -70.37 26.20
C VAL A 7 -15.23 -69.37 25.15
N VAL A 8 -14.82 -68.17 25.59
CA VAL A 8 -13.64 -67.34 25.23
C VAL A 8 -13.86 -65.98 25.94
N LEU A 9 -13.29 -65.71 27.12
CA LEU A 9 -11.93 -65.21 27.36
C LEU A 9 -11.69 -63.83 26.72
N TRP A 10 -11.63 -62.75 27.52
CA TRP A 10 -10.45 -61.88 27.65
C TRP A 10 -10.68 -60.77 28.68
N LEU A 11 -9.64 -60.54 29.48
CA LEU A 11 -9.54 -59.65 30.63
C LEU A 11 -9.35 -58.19 30.19
N LEU A 12 -10.07 -57.27 30.83
CA LEU A 12 -9.69 -55.85 30.91
C LEU A 12 -9.50 -55.48 32.38
N LEU A 13 -8.27 -55.65 32.84
CA LEU A 13 -7.74 -55.08 34.09
C LEU A 13 -7.01 -53.80 33.69
N GLY A 14 -7.75 -52.68 33.71
CA GLY A 14 -7.20 -51.33 33.54
C GLY A 14 -6.68 -50.81 34.87
N THR A 15 -5.37 -50.84 35.04
CA THR A 15 -4.63 -50.20 36.12
C THR A 15 -4.81 -48.69 36.07
N PHE A 16 -5.38 -48.11 37.14
CA PHE A 16 -5.32 -46.68 37.43
C PHE A 16 -3.87 -46.29 37.72
N MET A 17 -3.24 -45.65 36.74
CA MET A 17 -1.93 -45.03 36.86
C MET A 17 -2.13 -43.62 37.43
N ALA A 18 -1.69 -43.41 38.67
CA ALA A 18 -1.64 -42.10 39.30
C ALA A 18 -0.61 -41.23 38.57
N CYS A 19 -1.03 -40.06 38.08
CA CYS A 19 -0.11 -39.03 37.62
C CYS A 19 0.62 -38.42 38.84
N SER A 20 1.91 -38.73 38.96
CA SER A 20 2.86 -37.96 39.79
C SER A 20 3.22 -36.70 39.00
N SER A 21 2.95 -35.53 39.57
CA SER A 21 3.38 -34.24 39.04
C SER A 21 4.83 -34.00 39.44
N ASP A 22 5.76 -34.71 38.80
CA ASP A 22 7.18 -34.38 38.82
C ASP A 22 7.51 -33.59 37.54
N ASP A 23 7.18 -32.30 37.56
CA ASP A 23 7.62 -31.32 36.57
C ASP A 23 9.10 -30.98 36.83
N SER A 24 9.98 -31.91 36.49
CA SER A 24 11.42 -31.67 36.35
C SER A 24 11.77 -31.71 34.87
N GLY A 25 11.24 -30.74 34.13
CA GLY A 25 11.64 -30.44 32.75
C GLY A 25 12.91 -29.60 32.75
N ALA A 26 14.06 -30.24 32.91
CA ALA A 26 15.33 -29.66 32.52
C ALA A 26 15.56 -29.91 31.02
N GLY A 27 15.76 -28.84 30.27
CA GLY A 27 16.49 -28.86 29.00
C GLY A 27 15.63 -28.86 27.74
N ASP A 28 15.13 -27.69 27.36
CA ASP A 28 15.42 -27.24 26.00
C ASP A 28 15.74 -25.74 26.01
N ALA A 29 16.80 -25.40 25.30
CA ALA A 29 17.44 -24.10 25.33
C ALA A 29 16.58 -23.05 24.61
N SER A 30 16.76 -21.79 25.04
CA SER A 30 16.30 -20.58 24.34
C SER A 30 14.81 -20.23 24.51
N LEU A 31 14.32 -20.17 25.74
CA LEU A 31 13.36 -19.11 26.07
C LEU A 31 14.17 -17.81 26.24
N THR A 32 14.33 -17.07 25.14
CA THR A 32 14.81 -15.68 25.15
C THR A 32 13.89 -14.78 25.98
N PHE A 33 12.70 -15.28 26.34
CA PHE A 33 11.68 -14.58 27.09
C PHE A 33 11.56 -15.07 28.55
N CYS A 34 11.56 -14.16 29.51
CA CYS A 34 11.41 -14.44 30.94
C CYS A 34 10.32 -13.55 31.58
N ARG A 35 9.79 -13.94 32.75
CA ARG A 35 8.86 -13.08 33.52
C ARG A 35 9.38 -12.72 34.91
N LYS A 36 10.36 -13.46 35.41
CA LYS A 36 11.03 -13.25 36.71
C LYS A 36 12.43 -13.84 36.65
N ASP A 37 13.32 -13.38 37.54
CA ASP A 37 14.72 -13.85 37.61
C ASP A 37 14.86 -15.38 37.71
N ALA A 38 13.91 -16.04 38.38
CA ALA A 38 13.91 -17.50 38.53
C ALA A 38 13.65 -18.27 37.22
N ASP A 39 13.25 -17.58 36.15
CA ASP A 39 13.11 -18.15 34.81
C ASP A 39 14.45 -18.18 34.05
N CYS A 40 15.47 -17.45 34.53
CA CYS A 40 16.78 -17.33 33.91
C CYS A 40 17.81 -18.28 34.53
N GLN A 41 18.91 -18.56 33.79
CA GLN A 41 19.95 -19.45 34.28
C GLN A 41 20.84 -18.75 35.31
N GLY A 42 21.55 -19.54 36.13
CA GLY A 42 22.31 -19.01 37.26
C GLY A 42 23.31 -17.92 36.86
N GLY A 43 23.12 -16.72 37.41
CA GLY A 43 23.93 -15.53 37.09
C GLY A 43 23.20 -14.50 36.21
N GLU A 44 22.00 -14.82 35.73
CA GLU A 44 21.18 -13.93 34.91
C GLU A 44 19.98 -13.37 35.71
N ARG A 45 19.45 -12.25 35.22
CA ARG A 45 18.21 -11.62 35.71
C ARG A 45 17.26 -11.34 34.58
N CYS A 46 15.97 -11.29 34.90
CA CYS A 46 14.93 -11.04 33.93
C CYS A 46 14.65 -9.55 33.80
N VAL A 47 15.07 -8.95 32.68
CA VAL A 47 14.96 -7.50 32.42
C VAL A 47 14.38 -7.29 31.03
N TRP A 48 13.30 -6.50 30.96
CA TRP A 48 12.50 -6.28 29.74
C TRP A 48 12.13 -7.59 29.04
N ASP A 49 11.68 -8.53 29.86
CA ASP A 49 11.33 -9.87 29.46
C ASP A 49 12.46 -10.68 28.81
N ALA A 50 13.73 -10.29 28.98
CA ALA A 50 14.88 -11.05 28.50
C ALA A 50 15.86 -11.39 29.63
N CYS A 51 16.43 -12.59 29.60
CA CYS A 51 17.48 -12.99 30.52
C CYS A 51 18.79 -12.30 30.16
N ARG A 52 19.36 -11.54 31.09
CA ARG A 52 20.63 -10.81 30.91
C ARG A 52 21.58 -11.08 32.07
N THR A 53 22.88 -11.10 31.79
CA THR A 53 23.94 -11.35 32.78
C THR A 53 23.98 -10.25 33.85
N HIS A 54 23.90 -10.65 35.12
CA HIS A 54 24.08 -9.77 36.27
C HIS A 54 25.56 -9.47 36.51
N CYS A 55 25.88 -8.25 36.91
CA CYS A 55 27.25 -7.80 37.19
C CYS A 55 27.33 -6.98 38.49
N GLU A 56 28.41 -7.12 39.24
CA GLU A 56 28.75 -6.20 40.34
C GLU A 56 29.74 -5.12 39.88
N GLY A 57 30.47 -5.37 38.80
CA GLY A 57 31.29 -4.40 38.07
C GLY A 57 31.62 -4.85 36.65
N ASP A 58 32.31 -3.99 35.89
CA ASP A 58 32.59 -4.21 34.46
C ASP A 58 33.39 -5.50 34.19
N ALA A 59 34.14 -6.00 35.18
CA ALA A 59 34.91 -7.25 35.09
C ALA A 59 34.05 -8.53 35.10
N ASP A 60 32.78 -8.42 35.50
CA ASP A 60 31.84 -9.54 35.48
C ASP A 60 31.18 -9.72 34.09
N CYS A 61 31.40 -8.77 33.19
CA CYS A 61 30.85 -8.75 31.85
C CYS A 61 31.83 -9.36 30.83
N SER A 62 31.27 -9.95 29.76
CA SER A 62 32.07 -10.46 28.64
C SER A 62 32.71 -9.32 27.86
N ASP A 63 33.77 -9.60 27.10
CA ASP A 63 34.53 -8.60 26.35
C ASP A 63 33.60 -7.68 25.51
N GLY A 64 33.76 -6.36 25.69
CA GLY A 64 32.96 -5.34 25.00
C GLY A 64 31.69 -4.89 25.71
N LEU A 65 31.32 -5.51 26.84
CA LEU A 65 30.17 -5.10 27.66
C LEU A 65 30.63 -4.41 28.95
N VAL A 66 29.80 -3.50 29.47
CA VAL A 66 29.99 -2.75 30.71
C VAL A 66 28.85 -3.02 31.68
N CYS A 67 29.13 -2.91 32.98
CA CYS A 67 28.10 -3.01 34.00
C CYS A 67 27.33 -1.68 34.07
N HIS A 68 26.03 -1.74 33.80
CA HIS A 68 25.14 -0.58 33.66
C HIS A 68 23.83 -0.76 34.44
N GLY A 69 23.24 0.37 34.87
CA GLY A 69 21.89 0.43 35.44
C GLY A 69 21.66 -0.53 36.60
N GLU A 70 20.69 -1.42 36.45
CA GLU A 70 20.24 -2.40 37.44
C GLU A 70 21.21 -3.58 37.64
N LYS A 71 22.52 -3.33 37.52
CA LYS A 71 23.58 -4.33 37.63
C LYS A 71 23.52 -5.38 36.53
N ILE A 72 23.41 -4.93 35.29
CA ILE A 72 23.30 -5.80 34.11
C ILE A 72 24.42 -5.45 33.14
N CYS A 73 24.98 -6.47 32.49
CA CYS A 73 25.91 -6.26 31.39
C CYS A 73 25.19 -5.67 30.17
N ALA A 74 25.68 -4.52 29.72
CA ALA A 74 25.15 -3.68 28.66
C ALA A 74 26.28 -3.31 27.69
N GLU A 75 25.96 -2.89 26.48
CA GLU A 75 26.97 -2.46 25.49
C GLU A 75 27.58 -1.10 25.85
N CYS A 76 26.82 -0.27 26.56
CA CYS A 76 27.21 1.10 26.86
C CYS A 76 26.64 1.58 28.20
N ARG A 77 27.28 2.62 28.75
CA ARG A 77 26.81 3.39 29.93
C ARG A 77 26.34 4.80 29.55
N THR A 78 26.98 5.36 28.53
CA THR A 78 26.75 6.69 27.96
C THR A 78 26.99 6.59 26.46
N ASP A 79 26.59 7.62 25.71
CA ASP A 79 26.77 7.69 24.26
C ASP A 79 28.25 7.53 23.85
N ASP A 80 29.19 8.03 24.66
CA ASP A 80 30.64 7.85 24.45
C ASP A 80 31.10 6.38 24.45
N GLY A 81 30.27 5.48 24.99
CA GLY A 81 30.53 4.03 24.99
C GLY A 81 30.17 3.34 23.68
N CYS A 82 29.45 4.03 22.77
CA CYS A 82 28.99 3.47 21.53
C CYS A 82 29.89 3.83 20.34
N PRO A 83 30.10 2.92 19.38
CA PRO A 83 30.89 3.20 18.20
C PRO A 83 30.15 4.13 17.22
N GLY A 84 30.91 5.03 16.57
CA GLY A 84 30.37 5.86 15.49
C GLY A 84 29.37 6.91 15.95
N THR A 85 28.16 6.87 15.38
CA THR A 85 27.05 7.82 15.61
C THR A 85 25.92 7.21 16.45
N GLU A 86 26.16 6.06 17.06
CA GLU A 86 25.20 5.36 17.91
C GLU A 86 25.05 6.05 19.27
N ARG A 87 23.86 5.93 19.87
CA ARG A 87 23.57 6.42 21.22
C ARG A 87 23.23 5.27 22.15
N CYS A 88 23.55 5.47 23.41
CA CYS A 88 23.29 4.48 24.44
C CYS A 88 21.84 4.56 24.88
N LEU A 89 20.99 3.72 24.29
CA LEU A 89 19.57 3.64 24.62
C LEU A 89 19.33 2.35 25.39
N ASP A 90 18.91 2.50 26.66
CA ASP A 90 18.60 1.38 27.54
C ASP A 90 19.74 0.33 27.64
N GLY A 91 20.99 0.80 27.56
CA GLY A 91 22.19 -0.05 27.62
C GLY A 91 22.51 -0.82 26.34
N ALA A 92 21.86 -0.51 25.22
CA ALA A 92 22.23 -0.98 23.90
C ALA A 92 22.73 0.21 23.06
N CYS A 93 23.75 -0.02 22.23
CA CYS A 93 24.14 0.95 21.23
C CYS A 93 23.16 0.84 20.07
N ALA A 94 22.21 1.76 20.04
CA ALA A 94 21.29 1.86 18.93
C ALA A 94 21.88 2.88 17.94
N PRO A 95 21.81 2.62 16.62
CA PRO A 95 21.92 3.71 15.67
C PRO A 95 20.94 4.77 16.10
N THR A 96 21.45 5.96 16.38
CA THR A 96 20.61 7.15 16.35
C THR A 96 20.02 7.11 14.97
N ALA A 97 18.72 6.80 14.84
CA ALA A 97 18.08 6.59 13.55
C ALA A 97 18.61 7.65 12.59
N GLY A 98 19.36 7.21 11.58
CA GLY A 98 20.19 8.09 10.79
C GLY A 98 19.33 9.19 10.19
N GLY A 99 19.76 10.44 10.37
CA GLY A 99 19.23 11.61 9.67
C GLY A 99 17.93 12.17 10.24
N GLY A 100 18.03 13.30 10.95
CA GLY A 100 16.98 14.31 10.76
C GLY A 100 15.69 14.18 11.58
N GLY A 101 15.67 13.71 12.84
CA GLY A 101 14.39 13.39 13.49
C GLY A 101 14.20 13.70 14.98
N GLY A 102 15.27 13.86 15.76
CA GLY A 102 15.14 14.14 17.19
C GLY A 102 14.58 15.54 17.42
N LEU A 103 13.54 15.67 18.26
CA LEU A 103 13.06 16.99 18.68
C LEU A 103 14.16 17.71 19.47
N CYS A 104 14.37 18.99 19.20
CA CYS A 104 15.41 19.81 19.82
C CYS A 104 14.89 21.22 20.12
N GLU A 105 15.42 21.83 21.19
CA GLU A 105 15.20 23.24 21.50
C GLU A 105 16.36 24.12 21.01
N ASN A 106 17.56 23.54 20.89
CA ASN A 106 18.78 24.17 20.41
C ASN A 106 19.76 23.10 19.87
N SER A 107 20.83 23.52 19.20
CA SER A 107 21.79 22.60 18.58
C SER A 107 22.60 21.77 19.58
N ASP A 108 22.72 22.19 20.84
CA ASP A 108 23.42 21.41 21.88
C ASP A 108 22.61 20.16 22.29
N ALA A 109 21.31 20.14 21.99
CA ALA A 109 20.46 18.97 22.18
C ALA A 109 20.62 17.90 21.07
N CYS A 110 21.36 18.22 20.00
CA CYS A 110 21.60 17.32 18.88
C CYS A 110 22.95 16.59 19.01
N GLY A 111 23.09 15.48 18.28
CA GLY A 111 24.32 14.70 18.28
C GLY A 111 25.49 15.45 17.63
N ALA A 112 26.70 14.92 17.81
CA ALA A 112 27.87 15.46 17.12
C ALA A 112 27.67 15.40 15.59
N GLY A 113 27.84 16.53 14.91
CA GLY A 113 27.60 16.65 13.46
C GLY A 113 26.17 17.01 13.07
N GLU A 114 25.32 17.43 14.02
CA GLU A 114 23.95 17.87 13.77
C GLU A 114 23.69 19.27 14.35
N GLY A 115 22.62 19.92 13.90
CA GLY A 115 22.10 21.14 14.53
C GLY A 115 20.59 21.25 14.46
N CYS A 116 20.04 22.13 15.31
CA CYS A 116 18.60 22.21 15.52
C CYS A 116 17.95 23.19 14.53
N VAL A 117 17.12 22.68 13.63
CA VAL A 117 16.41 23.46 12.62
C VAL A 117 14.93 23.13 12.66
N GLY A 118 14.08 24.13 12.91
CA GLY A 118 12.63 23.92 12.98
C GLY A 118 12.18 23.01 14.11
N GLY A 119 13.01 22.87 15.16
CA GLY A 119 12.76 21.97 16.29
C GLY A 119 13.15 20.52 16.02
N LEU A 120 13.82 20.22 14.90
CA LEU A 120 14.37 18.90 14.59
C LEU A 120 15.89 18.97 14.41
N CYS A 121 16.60 17.98 14.94
CA CYS A 121 18.03 17.80 14.69
C CYS A 121 18.24 17.37 13.24
N ARG A 122 19.00 18.15 12.46
CA ARG A 122 19.41 17.79 11.09
C ARG A 122 20.94 17.69 10.98
N PRO A 123 21.45 16.78 10.14
CA PRO A 123 22.89 16.68 9.89
C PRO A 123 23.46 18.00 9.35
N LEU A 124 24.67 18.34 9.77
CA LEU A 124 25.46 19.42 9.21
C LEU A 124 26.22 18.93 7.98
N CYS A 125 26.39 19.80 7.00
CA CYS A 125 27.08 19.47 5.75
C CYS A 125 27.86 20.69 5.24
N GLN A 126 28.92 20.43 4.48
CA GLN A 126 29.58 21.46 3.67
C GLN A 126 29.23 21.35 2.20
N ARG A 127 28.84 20.14 1.76
CA ARG A 127 28.49 19.78 0.39
C ARG A 127 27.48 18.63 0.42
N ASP A 128 26.74 18.46 -0.67
CA ASP A 128 25.64 17.51 -0.82
C ASP A 128 26.07 16.06 -0.56
N GLU A 129 27.31 15.70 -0.91
CA GLU A 129 27.79 14.31 -0.73
C GLU A 129 27.99 13.92 0.75
N GLU A 130 27.95 14.89 1.67
CA GLU A 130 28.04 14.66 3.11
C GLU A 130 26.66 14.36 3.72
N CYS A 131 25.61 14.48 2.93
CA CYS A 131 24.24 14.27 3.37
C CYS A 131 23.74 12.84 3.16
N PRO A 132 22.83 12.34 4.03
CA PRO A 132 22.20 11.04 3.83
C PRO A 132 21.25 11.10 2.63
N ALA A 133 21.03 9.95 1.99
CA ALA A 133 20.16 9.85 0.81
C ALA A 133 18.73 10.38 1.02
N SER A 134 18.25 10.39 2.27
CA SER A 134 16.94 10.94 2.63
C SER A 134 16.89 12.47 2.68
N LEU A 135 18.05 13.14 2.71
CA LEU A 135 18.21 14.60 2.82
C LEU A 135 19.35 15.08 1.92
N PRO A 136 19.33 14.82 0.60
CA PRO A 136 20.51 14.88 -0.25
C PRO A 136 21.12 16.27 -0.44
N ASP A 137 20.37 17.34 -0.21
CA ASP A 137 20.80 18.71 -0.47
C ASP A 137 21.48 19.34 0.75
N CYS A 138 22.67 19.90 0.56
CA CYS A 138 23.31 20.74 1.55
C CYS A 138 22.86 22.20 1.41
N GLY A 139 21.69 22.52 1.97
CA GLY A 139 21.13 23.87 1.91
C GLY A 139 22.07 24.96 2.45
N GLU A 140 21.79 26.22 2.08
CA GLU A 140 22.67 27.39 2.33
C GLU A 140 23.10 27.62 3.78
N ARG A 141 22.38 27.03 4.73
CA ARG A 141 22.66 27.14 6.16
C ARG A 141 23.55 26.01 6.69
N HIS A 142 24.12 25.19 5.81
CA HIS A 142 24.98 24.03 6.12
C HIS A 142 24.25 22.92 6.88
N TYR A 143 22.98 22.69 6.56
CA TYR A 143 22.20 21.58 7.08
C TYR A 143 21.67 20.75 5.91
N CYS A 144 21.70 19.43 6.06
CA CYS A 144 21.08 18.53 5.10
C CYS A 144 19.57 18.76 5.10
N THR A 145 19.07 19.20 3.96
CA THR A 145 17.67 19.48 3.69
C THR A 145 17.05 18.38 2.86
N GLY A 146 15.73 18.26 2.97
CA GLY A 146 14.99 17.46 2.01
C GLY A 146 14.92 18.21 0.69
N CYS A 147 14.24 17.63 -0.27
CA CYS A 147 14.05 18.24 -1.58
C CYS A 147 12.98 19.36 -1.56
N GLU A 148 13.10 20.31 -2.48
CA GLU A 148 12.03 21.23 -2.88
C GLU A 148 11.52 20.91 -4.30
N ALA A 149 12.33 20.21 -5.11
CA ALA A 149 12.04 19.70 -6.44
C ALA A 149 12.69 18.33 -6.68
N ASP A 150 12.24 17.61 -7.71
CA ASP A 150 12.76 16.27 -8.05
C ASP A 150 14.24 16.28 -8.41
N ASP A 151 14.73 17.38 -9.00
CA ASP A 151 16.16 17.56 -9.33
C ASP A 151 17.07 17.61 -8.08
N ASP A 152 16.48 17.89 -6.90
CA ASP A 152 17.21 17.84 -5.63
C ASP A 152 17.39 16.39 -5.14
N CYS A 153 16.61 15.46 -5.70
CA CYS A 153 16.72 14.04 -5.44
C CYS A 153 17.67 13.40 -6.47
N GLY A 154 18.60 12.57 -6.00
CA GLY A 154 19.52 11.86 -6.91
C GLY A 154 18.77 11.01 -7.95
N GLU A 155 19.49 10.53 -8.97
CA GLU A 155 18.90 9.74 -10.06
C GLU A 155 17.94 8.66 -9.50
N ALA A 156 16.72 8.60 -10.05
CA ALA A 156 15.64 7.68 -9.65
C ALA A 156 14.91 7.95 -8.31
N ALA A 157 14.88 9.20 -7.84
CA ALA A 157 14.04 9.60 -6.71
C ALA A 157 13.21 10.86 -7.02
N VAL A 158 12.01 10.94 -6.44
CA VAL A 158 11.05 12.06 -6.60
C VAL A 158 10.87 12.77 -5.26
N CYS A 159 10.68 14.08 -5.33
CA CYS A 159 10.42 14.89 -4.16
C CYS A 159 8.95 14.84 -3.75
N ASP A 160 8.65 14.12 -2.67
CA ASP A 160 7.30 14.02 -2.12
C ASP A 160 7.26 14.59 -0.70
N ALA A 161 6.49 15.67 -0.53
CA ALA A 161 6.31 16.37 0.75
C ALA A 161 7.62 16.79 1.45
N GLY A 162 8.68 17.08 0.68
CA GLY A 162 9.99 17.46 1.21
C GLY A 162 10.88 16.27 1.61
N GLU A 163 10.54 15.05 1.17
CA GLU A 163 11.35 13.85 1.32
C GLU A 163 11.61 13.24 -0.06
N CYS A 164 12.87 12.88 -0.35
CA CYS A 164 13.18 12.11 -1.54
C CYS A 164 12.72 10.67 -1.35
N ARG A 165 11.78 10.22 -2.18
CA ARG A 165 11.30 8.84 -2.22
C ARG A 165 11.83 8.17 -3.47
N ALA A 166 12.23 6.90 -3.33
CA ALA A 166 12.55 6.09 -4.49
C ALA A 166 11.34 6.09 -5.41
N ASP A 167 11.53 6.54 -6.65
CA ASP A 167 10.47 6.44 -7.63
C ASP A 167 10.26 4.96 -7.93
N ALA A 168 9.04 4.46 -7.74
CA ALA A 168 8.73 3.07 -8.06
C ALA A 168 8.83 2.79 -9.57
N SER A 169 8.99 3.84 -10.39
CA SER A 169 9.18 3.82 -11.84
C SER A 169 10.66 3.81 -12.30
N ALA A 170 11.59 3.60 -11.38
CA ALA A 170 13.05 3.67 -11.60
C ALA A 170 13.71 2.43 -12.24
N ASP A 171 13.01 1.67 -13.08
CA ASP A 171 13.64 0.75 -14.04
C ASP A 171 14.33 1.49 -15.20
N GLY A 172 14.17 2.82 -15.28
CA GLY A 172 14.82 3.67 -16.28
C GLY A 172 13.94 4.07 -17.46
N ASP A 173 12.62 3.93 -17.33
CA ASP A 173 11.65 4.19 -18.42
C ASP A 173 10.69 5.36 -18.12
N GLY A 174 10.98 6.18 -17.11
CA GLY A 174 10.23 7.41 -16.78
C GLY A 174 10.66 8.64 -17.60
N PRO A 175 9.75 9.55 -17.98
CA PRO A 175 9.96 10.50 -19.08
C PRO A 175 10.64 11.80 -18.65
N SER A 176 11.91 11.98 -19.02
CA SER A 176 12.53 13.29 -19.15
C SER A 176 12.56 13.67 -20.64
N ASP A 177 11.90 14.79 -20.98
CA ASP A 177 12.08 15.54 -22.23
C ASP A 177 11.53 14.94 -23.55
N GLY A 178 10.21 14.96 -23.75
CA GLY A 178 9.61 15.18 -25.08
C GLY A 178 9.92 14.19 -26.22
N ASP A 179 10.63 13.10 -25.94
CA ASP A 179 10.99 12.09 -26.92
C ASP A 179 9.91 11.02 -26.97
N ALA A 180 9.21 10.96 -28.11
CA ALA A 180 8.16 9.98 -28.36
C ALA A 180 8.74 8.55 -28.32
N LEU A 181 8.43 7.83 -27.24
CA LEU A 181 8.81 6.44 -26.99
C LEU A 181 8.41 5.55 -28.18
N ALA A 182 9.30 4.64 -28.59
CA ALA A 182 8.98 3.66 -29.62
C ALA A 182 8.02 2.59 -29.07
N CYS A 183 7.16 2.03 -29.91
CA CYS A 183 6.25 0.97 -29.50
C CYS A 183 7.01 -0.30 -29.06
N GLY A 184 7.11 -0.49 -27.75
CA GLY A 184 7.51 -1.71 -27.04
C GLY A 184 6.40 -2.18 -26.09
N GLU A 185 6.73 -2.96 -25.07
CA GLU A 185 5.80 -3.44 -24.02
C GLU A 185 5.37 -2.31 -23.05
N ASP A 186 5.86 -1.08 -23.28
CA ASP A 186 5.95 -0.02 -22.27
C ASP A 186 5.07 1.21 -22.55
N CYS A 187 4.08 1.12 -23.45
CA CYS A 187 3.10 2.21 -23.54
C CYS A 187 2.15 2.11 -22.34
N ASP A 188 2.39 2.93 -21.31
CA ASP A 188 1.61 2.95 -20.07
C ASP A 188 0.15 3.42 -20.33
N PRO A 189 -0.84 2.51 -20.22
CA PRO A 189 -2.24 2.85 -20.43
C PRO A 189 -2.81 3.70 -19.29
N ASP A 190 -2.24 3.64 -18.09
CA ASP A 190 -2.69 4.41 -16.92
C ASP A 190 -2.30 5.89 -17.06
N LEU A 191 -1.22 6.18 -17.80
CA LEU A 191 -0.86 7.53 -18.24
C LEU A 191 -1.61 8.00 -19.50
N GLY A 192 -2.53 7.17 -20.01
CA GLY A 192 -3.28 7.44 -21.23
C GLY A 192 -2.39 7.47 -22.46
N LEU A 193 -1.33 6.64 -22.51
CA LEU A 193 -0.50 6.48 -23.71
C LEU A 193 -0.95 5.22 -24.48
N PHE A 194 -0.97 5.29 -25.82
CA PHE A 194 -1.25 4.14 -26.67
C PHE A 194 -0.19 4.00 -27.75
N CYS A 195 0.13 2.76 -28.15
CA CYS A 195 1.01 2.51 -29.29
C CYS A 195 0.30 2.84 -30.60
N ASN A 196 0.72 3.92 -31.28
CA ASN A 196 0.34 4.18 -32.65
C ASN A 196 1.16 3.28 -33.57
N THR A 197 0.54 2.19 -34.06
CA THR A 197 1.20 1.20 -34.92
C THR A 197 1.62 1.74 -36.29
N ALA A 198 1.04 2.86 -36.74
CA ALA A 198 1.43 3.51 -37.99
C ALA A 198 2.72 4.32 -37.83
N THR A 199 2.95 4.92 -36.65
CA THR A 199 4.16 5.70 -36.36
C THR A 199 5.20 4.90 -35.57
N GLY A 200 4.81 3.75 -35.02
CA GLY A 200 5.63 2.92 -34.14
C GLY A 200 6.00 3.65 -32.84
N ARG A 201 5.13 4.54 -32.34
CA ARG A 201 5.39 5.39 -31.16
C ARG A 201 4.23 5.38 -30.17
N CYS A 202 4.53 5.51 -28.87
CA CYS A 202 3.52 5.79 -27.86
C CYS A 202 3.04 7.24 -28.03
N GLU A 203 1.75 7.42 -28.29
CA GLU A 203 1.10 8.72 -28.42
C GLU A 203 0.08 8.88 -27.29
N GLN A 204 -0.08 10.09 -26.75
CA GLN A 204 -1.05 10.35 -25.70
C GLN A 204 -2.48 10.33 -26.28
N ILE A 205 -3.38 9.65 -25.58
CA ILE A 205 -4.82 9.67 -25.80
C ILE A 205 -5.30 11.08 -25.45
N VAL A 206 -5.20 11.98 -26.42
CA VAL A 206 -5.82 13.30 -26.30
C VAL A 206 -7.30 13.08 -26.59
N CYS A 207 -8.14 13.14 -25.55
CA CYS A 207 -9.58 13.30 -25.67
C CYS A 207 -9.87 14.65 -26.34
N ARG A 208 -9.66 14.70 -27.65
CA ARG A 208 -9.82 15.92 -28.43
C ARG A 208 -11.31 16.09 -28.70
N ARG A 209 -11.85 17.22 -28.25
CA ARG A 209 -13.19 17.66 -28.65
C ARG A 209 -13.20 17.88 -30.16
N CYS A 210 -14.28 17.44 -30.80
CA CYS A 210 -14.51 17.61 -32.22
C CYS A 210 -15.93 18.12 -32.43
N ASP A 211 -16.10 18.93 -33.47
CA ASP A 211 -17.41 19.33 -33.98
C ASP A 211 -17.78 18.50 -35.22
N SER A 212 -16.77 17.92 -35.87
CA SER A 212 -16.88 17.07 -37.07
C SER A 212 -15.71 16.08 -37.17
N ASP A 213 -15.83 15.08 -38.04
CA ASP A 213 -14.79 14.05 -38.27
C ASP A 213 -13.44 14.64 -38.71
N ASP A 214 -13.43 15.81 -39.35
CA ASP A 214 -12.21 16.50 -39.80
C ASP A 214 -11.35 17.02 -38.63
N ASP A 215 -11.94 17.20 -37.45
CA ASP A 215 -11.21 17.58 -36.24
C ASP A 215 -10.43 16.39 -35.64
N CYS A 216 -10.78 15.18 -36.07
CA CYS A 216 -10.19 13.93 -35.64
C CYS A 216 -9.01 13.54 -36.53
N ARG A 217 -7.93 13.09 -35.88
CA ARG A 217 -6.79 12.53 -36.61
C ARG A 217 -7.20 11.17 -37.16
N ALA A 218 -7.13 10.99 -38.48
CA ALA A 218 -7.48 9.73 -39.11
C ALA A 218 -6.73 8.54 -38.46
N PRO A 219 -7.42 7.43 -38.13
CA PRO A 219 -8.77 7.07 -38.55
C PRO A 219 -9.90 7.42 -37.55
N GLY A 220 -9.77 8.50 -36.78
CA GLY A 220 -10.80 8.91 -35.81
C GLY A 220 -12.09 9.43 -36.45
N VAL A 221 -13.23 9.11 -35.83
CA VAL A 221 -14.58 9.59 -36.14
C VAL A 221 -15.09 10.41 -34.95
N CYS A 222 -15.70 11.55 -35.23
CA CYS A 222 -16.26 12.42 -34.21
C CYS A 222 -17.60 11.89 -33.73
N THR A 223 -17.62 11.35 -32.51
CA THR A 223 -18.84 10.78 -31.93
C THR A 223 -19.45 11.77 -30.96
N PRO A 224 -20.71 12.17 -31.12
CA PRO A 224 -21.37 13.09 -30.21
C PRO A 224 -21.35 12.55 -28.79
N ASP A 225 -20.80 13.32 -27.86
CA ASP A 225 -20.82 12.98 -26.45
C ASP A 225 -21.79 13.91 -25.71
N PRO A 226 -22.96 13.42 -25.27
CA PRO A 226 -23.92 14.22 -24.53
C PRO A 226 -23.35 14.76 -23.20
N ALA A 227 -22.32 14.12 -22.63
CA ALA A 227 -21.63 14.60 -21.44
C ALA A 227 -20.68 15.78 -21.74
N ALA A 228 -20.16 15.89 -22.97
CA ALA A 228 -19.25 16.96 -23.39
C ALA A 228 -19.96 18.30 -23.76
N GLY A 229 -21.20 18.50 -23.29
CA GLY A 229 -21.95 19.73 -23.52
C GLY A 229 -22.36 19.96 -24.98
N GLY A 230 -22.51 18.88 -25.76
CA GLY A 230 -22.93 18.92 -27.17
C GLY A 230 -21.79 18.88 -28.19
N ASN A 231 -20.53 18.80 -27.75
CA ASN A 231 -19.39 18.55 -28.63
C ASN A 231 -19.13 17.03 -28.72
N GLY A 232 -18.54 16.56 -29.82
CA GLY A 232 -18.13 15.17 -29.94
C GLY A 232 -16.73 14.91 -29.37
N ILE A 233 -16.40 13.62 -29.23
CA ILE A 233 -15.04 13.14 -28.96
C ILE A 233 -14.56 12.26 -30.11
N CYS A 234 -13.27 12.35 -30.43
CA CYS A 234 -12.69 11.53 -31.48
C CYS A 234 -12.49 10.08 -31.01
N LEU A 235 -13.28 9.15 -31.57
CA LEU A 235 -13.17 7.71 -31.33
C LEU A 235 -12.55 7.00 -32.53
N VAL A 236 -11.90 5.86 -32.33
CA VAL A 236 -11.25 5.13 -33.42
C VAL A 236 -12.07 3.90 -33.79
N GLU A 237 -12.45 3.79 -35.05
CA GLU A 237 -13.16 2.63 -35.59
C GLU A 237 -12.12 1.58 -36.02
N GLN A 238 -11.90 0.55 -35.18
CA GLN A 238 -11.01 -0.58 -35.49
C GLN A 238 -11.70 -1.90 -35.18
N SER A 239 -11.28 -3.00 -35.82
CA SER A 239 -11.84 -4.35 -35.59
C SER A 239 -11.43 -4.96 -34.25
N GLU A 240 -10.30 -4.54 -33.70
CA GLU A 240 -9.81 -4.90 -32.38
C GLU A 240 -9.43 -3.60 -31.67
N CYS A 241 -9.88 -3.42 -30.43
CA CYS A 241 -9.57 -2.20 -29.71
C CYS A 241 -8.12 -2.21 -29.25
N PRO A 242 -7.38 -1.09 -29.39
CA PRO A 242 -6.03 -0.97 -28.87
C PRO A 242 -5.98 -1.23 -27.36
N ALA A 243 -4.82 -1.61 -26.83
CA ALA A 243 -4.60 -1.65 -25.38
C ALA A 243 -4.96 -0.28 -24.79
N GLY A 244 -5.69 -0.28 -23.66
CA GLY A 244 -6.23 0.96 -23.09
C GLY A 244 -7.53 1.44 -23.73
N TYR A 245 -8.17 0.66 -24.63
CA TYR A 245 -9.52 0.90 -25.15
C TYR A 245 -10.44 -0.33 -25.01
N ALA A 246 -11.72 -0.12 -24.73
CA ALA A 246 -12.76 -1.15 -24.71
C ALA A 246 -13.80 -0.89 -25.81
N ARG A 247 -14.32 -1.97 -26.41
CA ARG A 247 -15.37 -1.87 -27.43
C ARG A 247 -16.69 -1.49 -26.74
N GLY A 248 -17.24 -0.35 -27.13
CA GLY A 248 -18.55 0.13 -26.70
C GLY A 248 -19.68 -0.59 -27.42
N ALA A 249 -20.92 -0.36 -26.96
CA ALA A 249 -22.12 -0.91 -27.58
C ALA A 249 -22.42 -0.33 -28.98
N ASP A 250 -21.72 0.75 -29.35
CA ASP A 250 -21.72 1.41 -30.65
C ASP A 250 -20.67 0.83 -31.62
N ASP A 251 -20.01 -0.27 -31.26
CA ASP A 251 -18.91 -0.90 -32.00
C ASP A 251 -17.64 -0.03 -32.14
N LEU A 252 -17.56 1.07 -31.40
CA LEU A 252 -16.40 1.96 -31.35
C LEU A 252 -15.48 1.63 -30.17
N CYS A 253 -14.21 1.97 -30.28
CA CYS A 253 -13.24 1.77 -29.20
C CYS A 253 -13.18 3.02 -28.31
N HIS A 254 -13.60 2.86 -27.05
CA HIS A 254 -13.61 3.90 -26.01
C HIS A 254 -12.41 3.72 -25.08
N PRO A 255 -11.70 4.79 -24.69
CA PRO A 255 -10.55 4.66 -23.81
C PRO A 255 -10.95 4.12 -22.42
N VAL A 256 -10.19 3.16 -21.90
CA VAL A 256 -10.36 2.54 -20.58
C VAL A 256 -9.82 3.47 -19.48
N ALA A 257 -8.75 4.21 -19.79
CA ALA A 257 -8.25 5.30 -18.97
C ALA A 257 -9.03 6.58 -19.28
N ARG A 258 -9.65 7.15 -18.24
CA ARG A 258 -10.76 8.10 -18.33
C ARG A 258 -10.36 9.40 -19.03
N CYS A 259 -11.12 9.79 -20.06
CA CYS A 259 -11.44 11.21 -20.22
C CYS A 259 -12.23 11.65 -18.98
N LEU A 260 -11.77 12.69 -18.29
CA LEU A 260 -12.44 13.22 -17.12
C LEU A 260 -13.89 13.60 -17.46
N GLU A 261 -14.80 13.01 -16.67
CA GLU A 261 -16.23 13.24 -16.56
C GLU A 261 -17.13 12.54 -17.58
N GLY A 262 -17.84 11.52 -17.08
CA GLY A 262 -19.22 11.30 -17.49
C GLY A 262 -19.54 9.93 -18.10
N ILE A 263 -20.09 9.09 -17.23
CA ILE A 263 -21.21 8.18 -17.49
C ILE A 263 -20.89 6.84 -18.19
N PHE A 264 -21.29 5.77 -17.49
CA PHE A 264 -21.31 4.35 -17.84
C PHE A 264 -19.99 3.59 -17.74
N ALA A 265 -19.82 2.88 -16.62
CA ALA A 265 -18.94 1.73 -16.59
C ALA A 265 -19.64 0.59 -17.36
N GLY A 266 -19.04 0.17 -18.49
CA GLY A 266 -19.49 -0.97 -19.28
C GLY A 266 -19.31 -2.31 -18.53
N GLU A 267 -19.75 -3.39 -19.16
CA GLU A 267 -19.58 -4.75 -18.63
C GLU A 267 -18.09 -5.02 -18.35
N GLY A 268 -17.76 -5.37 -17.09
CA GLY A 268 -16.38 -5.63 -16.67
C GLY A 268 -15.60 -4.43 -16.09
N GLN A 269 -16.17 -3.22 -16.03
CA GLN A 269 -15.53 -2.06 -15.41
C GLN A 269 -15.88 -1.91 -13.91
N ALA A 270 -14.94 -1.38 -13.13
CA ALA A 270 -15.11 -1.14 -11.68
C ALA A 270 -16.16 -0.07 -11.40
N CYS A 271 -17.04 -0.34 -10.43
CA CYS A 271 -18.16 0.53 -10.07
C CYS A 271 -17.84 1.34 -8.81
N GLY A 272 -16.85 2.23 -8.88
CA GLY A 272 -16.31 2.98 -7.73
C GLY A 272 -16.01 4.45 -8.04
N PHE A 273 -16.03 5.29 -6.99
CA PHE A 273 -15.50 6.66 -7.08
C PHE A 273 -13.99 6.64 -7.32
N PRO A 274 -13.43 7.67 -7.98
CA PRO A 274 -11.98 7.80 -8.11
C PRO A 274 -11.32 7.86 -6.72
N GLY A 275 -10.34 6.99 -6.46
CA GLY A 275 -9.53 7.00 -5.23
C GLY A 275 -10.00 6.07 -4.11
N ASP A 276 -11.14 5.39 -4.27
CA ASP A 276 -11.53 4.30 -3.38
C ASP A 276 -11.09 2.96 -3.97
N ASP A 277 -10.69 2.01 -3.11
CA ASP A 277 -10.60 0.57 -3.45
C ASP A 277 -12.02 0.07 -3.79
N GLY A 278 -12.51 0.44 -4.97
CA GLY A 278 -13.90 0.30 -5.36
C GLY A 278 -14.39 -1.15 -5.34
N PRO A 279 -15.71 -1.36 -5.25
CA PRO A 279 -16.29 -2.70 -5.31
C PRO A 279 -15.91 -3.40 -6.64
N PRO A 280 -15.92 -4.74 -6.66
CA PRO A 280 -15.57 -5.53 -7.84
C PRO A 280 -16.41 -5.10 -9.06
N PRO A 281 -15.89 -5.34 -10.28
CA PRO A 281 -16.57 -4.97 -11.51
C PRO A 281 -17.99 -5.54 -11.56
N CYS A 282 -18.90 -4.79 -12.18
CA CYS A 282 -20.27 -5.25 -12.34
C CYS A 282 -20.30 -6.56 -13.14
N ALA A 283 -21.06 -7.53 -12.63
CA ALA A 283 -21.29 -8.79 -13.34
C ALA A 283 -22.04 -8.55 -14.67
N ALA A 284 -21.91 -9.50 -15.59
CA ALA A 284 -22.56 -9.47 -16.89
C ALA A 284 -24.04 -9.10 -16.80
N GLY A 285 -24.46 -8.10 -17.59
CA GLY A 285 -25.84 -7.59 -17.63
C GLY A 285 -26.21 -6.60 -16.52
N LEU A 286 -25.27 -6.19 -15.66
CA LEU A 286 -25.46 -5.11 -14.69
C LEU A 286 -24.81 -3.81 -15.19
N ARG A 287 -25.43 -2.67 -14.88
CA ARG A 287 -24.89 -1.34 -15.15
C ARG A 287 -24.48 -0.66 -13.85
N CYS A 288 -23.38 0.07 -13.88
CA CYS A 288 -22.98 0.87 -12.74
C CYS A 288 -23.77 2.20 -12.70
N LEU A 289 -24.47 2.42 -11.60
CA LEU A 289 -25.17 3.67 -11.31
C LEU A 289 -24.39 4.48 -10.29
N TYR A 290 -24.36 5.79 -10.49
CA TYR A 290 -23.71 6.74 -9.59
C TYR A 290 -24.72 7.79 -9.12
N ASN A 291 -24.69 8.09 -7.82
CA ASN A 291 -25.25 9.30 -7.23
C ASN A 291 -24.10 10.06 -6.57
N SER A 292 -24.30 11.33 -6.23
CA SER A 292 -23.44 12.20 -5.40
C SER A 292 -22.80 11.59 -4.14
N SER A 293 -23.17 10.39 -3.71
CA SER A 293 -22.59 9.74 -2.54
C SER A 293 -22.39 8.22 -2.65
N LEU A 294 -22.87 7.56 -3.71
CA LEU A 294 -22.88 6.10 -3.81
C LEU A 294 -22.71 5.63 -5.25
N SER A 295 -21.94 4.56 -5.45
CA SER A 295 -21.84 3.80 -6.70
C SER A 295 -22.29 2.36 -6.47
N PHE A 296 -23.13 1.81 -7.35
CA PHE A 296 -23.57 0.41 -7.24
C PHE A 296 -23.99 -0.18 -8.59
N CYS A 297 -23.85 -1.50 -8.73
CA CYS A 297 -24.30 -2.23 -9.92
C CYS A 297 -25.80 -2.55 -9.83
N ALA A 298 -26.55 -2.23 -10.88
CA ALA A 298 -27.99 -2.45 -10.97
C ALA A 298 -28.38 -3.13 -12.29
N ALA A 299 -29.36 -4.01 -12.23
CA ALA A 299 -29.95 -4.64 -13.42
C ALA A 299 -31.04 -3.73 -13.99
N PRO A 300 -31.21 -3.63 -15.32
CA PRO A 300 -32.36 -2.97 -15.90
C PRO A 300 -33.66 -3.74 -15.58
N CYS A 301 -34.78 -3.03 -15.50
CA CYS A 301 -36.09 -3.63 -15.23
C CYS A 301 -37.22 -2.87 -15.94
N GLU A 302 -38.34 -3.54 -16.20
CA GLU A 302 -39.56 -2.91 -16.71
C GLU A 302 -40.61 -2.78 -15.60
N ALA A 303 -40.63 -3.74 -14.66
CA ALA A 303 -41.53 -3.81 -13.53
C ALA A 303 -40.81 -4.28 -12.26
N GLY A 304 -41.40 -4.03 -11.09
CA GLY A 304 -40.83 -4.45 -9.80
C GLY A 304 -40.62 -5.98 -9.68
N ALA A 305 -41.39 -6.78 -10.44
CA ALA A 305 -41.24 -8.23 -10.46
C ALA A 305 -39.91 -8.70 -11.10
N ASP A 306 -39.28 -7.87 -11.93
CA ASP A 306 -38.02 -8.21 -12.63
C ASP A 306 -36.82 -8.20 -11.68
N CYS A 307 -36.95 -7.53 -10.53
CA CYS A 307 -35.85 -7.35 -9.59
C CYS A 307 -35.53 -8.58 -8.73
N GLY A 308 -36.32 -9.65 -8.86
CA GLY A 308 -35.99 -11.02 -8.45
C GLY A 308 -35.45 -11.20 -7.02
N ALA A 309 -34.96 -12.42 -6.73
CA ALA A 309 -34.31 -12.72 -5.45
C ALA A 309 -32.87 -12.18 -5.34
N ALA A 310 -32.27 -11.75 -6.47
CA ALA A 310 -30.90 -11.25 -6.54
C ALA A 310 -30.70 -9.96 -5.72
N TYR A 311 -31.75 -9.17 -5.53
CA TYR A 311 -31.75 -7.94 -4.72
C TYR A 311 -32.44 -8.13 -3.36
N GLY A 312 -32.69 -9.38 -2.96
CA GLY A 312 -33.41 -9.74 -1.73
C GLY A 312 -34.93 -9.55 -1.83
N GLU A 313 -35.66 -10.00 -0.80
CA GLU A 313 -37.10 -9.74 -0.62
C GLU A 313 -37.31 -8.23 -0.33
N GLY A 314 -37.19 -7.40 -1.37
CA GLY A 314 -37.25 -5.94 -1.24
C GLY A 314 -36.64 -5.14 -2.39
N GLY A 315 -36.27 -5.77 -3.51
CA GLY A 315 -35.92 -5.01 -4.72
C GLY A 315 -37.15 -4.32 -5.32
N CYS A 316 -36.98 -3.10 -5.83
CA CYS A 316 -38.00 -2.41 -6.62
C CYS A 316 -37.41 -1.89 -7.92
N CYS A 317 -38.27 -1.65 -8.91
CA CYS A 317 -37.86 -1.10 -10.20
C CYS A 317 -38.05 0.43 -10.21
N ALA A 318 -36.96 1.16 -10.03
CA ALA A 318 -36.94 2.62 -9.90
C ALA A 318 -36.47 3.31 -11.19
N ASP A 319 -37.00 4.49 -11.46
CA ASP A 319 -36.53 5.35 -12.55
C ASP A 319 -35.31 6.17 -12.09
N VAL A 320 -34.21 6.04 -12.82
CA VAL A 320 -32.97 6.78 -12.62
C VAL A 320 -32.64 7.43 -13.97
N GLU A 321 -32.87 8.74 -14.06
CA GLU A 321 -32.59 9.55 -15.25
C GLU A 321 -33.34 9.09 -16.53
N GLY A 322 -34.57 8.56 -16.39
CA GLY A 322 -35.41 8.14 -17.50
C GLY A 322 -35.19 6.70 -17.96
N GLU A 323 -34.29 5.97 -17.31
CA GLU A 323 -34.14 4.52 -17.45
C GLU A 323 -34.49 3.81 -16.13
N ARG A 324 -34.95 2.56 -16.22
CA ARG A 324 -35.47 1.82 -15.07
C ARG A 324 -34.53 0.72 -14.61
N TYR A 325 -34.21 0.72 -13.31
CA TYR A 325 -33.22 -0.16 -12.69
C TYR A 325 -33.71 -0.78 -11.39
N CYS A 326 -33.21 -1.98 -11.10
CA CYS A 326 -33.44 -2.67 -9.85
C CYS A 326 -32.59 -2.09 -8.74
N VAL A 327 -33.25 -1.55 -7.72
CA VAL A 327 -32.63 -0.97 -6.52
C VAL A 327 -33.12 -1.68 -5.27
N THR A 328 -32.29 -1.73 -4.22
CA THR A 328 -32.68 -2.31 -2.92
C THR A 328 -33.57 -1.35 -2.13
N ILE A 329 -34.45 -1.87 -1.27
CA ILE A 329 -35.32 -1.09 -0.35
C ILE A 329 -34.60 -0.05 0.52
N THR A 330 -33.28 -0.14 0.71
CA THR A 330 -32.50 0.95 1.32
C THR A 330 -32.63 2.27 0.56
N PHE A 331 -33.00 2.20 -0.73
CA PHE A 331 -33.30 3.30 -1.63
C PHE A 331 -34.81 3.47 -1.87
N ALA A 332 -35.67 3.04 -0.94
CA ALA A 332 -37.14 3.06 -1.07
C ALA A 332 -37.73 4.42 -1.47
N ALA A 333 -37.02 5.53 -1.25
CA ALA A 333 -37.42 6.86 -1.72
C ALA A 333 -37.54 6.95 -3.26
N LEU A 334 -36.87 6.06 -4.00
CA LEU A 334 -36.92 5.98 -5.47
C LEU A 334 -37.98 4.99 -5.98
N CYS A 335 -38.55 4.17 -5.09
CA CYS A 335 -39.64 3.26 -5.44
C CYS A 335 -40.96 4.05 -5.46
N GLY A 336 -41.28 4.67 -6.59
CA GLY A 336 -42.62 5.22 -6.83
C GLY A 336 -43.62 4.10 -7.13
N ASP A 337 -44.72 4.05 -6.38
CA ASP A 337 -45.92 3.26 -6.75
C ASP A 337 -46.57 3.78 -8.05
#